data_AF-A0A843I1U4-F1
#
_entry.id   AF-A0A843I1U4-F1
#
_cell.length_a   1.000
_cell.length_b   1.000
_cell.length_c   1.000
_cell.angle_alpha   90.00
_cell.angle_beta   90.00
_cell.angle_gamma   90.00
#
_symmetry.space_group_name_H-M   'P 1'
#
loop_
_entity.id
_entity.type
_entity.pdbx_description
1 polymer ?
#
loop_
_entity_poly.entity_id
_entity_poly.type
_entity_poly.pdbx_seq_one_letter_code
_entity_poly.pdbx_strand_id
1 'polypeptide(L)'
;MFRNRELLLPDYVPGELPHREAQIKRLVEILSPIIRGEKPNNIFIYGLTGTGKTAVTKFVLKNLEEKLSKVFIYVYVNTRQVDTPYRILADILESLGSKVPFTGISTAELYRRFLRKVSDMKPIVIVVLDEIDALVRKHGDDILYRLTRANYEIGKSKISIIGITNDV
;
A
#
# COMPACT_ATOMS: atom_id res chain seq x y z
N MET A 1 32.74 -11.38 6.54
CA MET A 1 32.66 -9.93 6.26
C MET A 1 31.45 -9.71 5.34
N PHE A 2 30.39 -9.04 5.80
CA PHE A 2 29.21 -8.77 4.95
C PHE A 2 29.58 -7.73 3.89
N ARG A 3 29.53 -8.14 2.61
CA ARG A 3 30.10 -7.40 1.47
C ARG A 3 29.27 -6.17 1.05
N ASN A 4 28.02 -6.08 1.50
CA ASN A 4 27.18 -4.91 1.29
C ASN A 4 26.07 -4.85 2.35
N ARG A 5 26.21 -3.94 3.33
CA ARG A 5 25.29 -3.83 4.48
C ARG A 5 23.90 -3.29 4.09
N GLU A 6 23.79 -2.62 2.94
CA GLU A 6 22.52 -2.08 2.43
C GLU A 6 21.54 -3.18 2.01
N LEU A 7 22.05 -4.36 1.60
CA LEU A 7 21.22 -5.53 1.26
C LEU A 7 20.45 -6.10 2.46
N LEU A 8 20.86 -5.73 3.67
CA LEU A 8 20.26 -6.16 4.94
C LEU A 8 19.28 -5.13 5.51
N LEU A 9 19.08 -3.99 4.83
CA LEU A 9 18.11 -3.00 5.26
C LEU A 9 16.69 -3.53 5.06
N PRO A 10 15.75 -3.31 6.01
CA PRO A 10 14.35 -3.72 5.89
C PRO A 10 13.65 -3.17 4.63
N ASP A 11 14.16 -2.07 4.06
CA ASP A 11 13.61 -1.41 2.89
C ASP A 11 14.30 -1.81 1.56
N TYR A 12 15.32 -2.67 1.60
CA TYR A 12 15.99 -3.14 0.39
C TYR A 12 15.09 -4.10 -0.41
N VAL A 13 14.94 -3.80 -1.70
CA VAL A 13 14.21 -4.65 -2.66
C VAL A 13 15.25 -5.26 -3.61
N PRO A 14 15.55 -6.57 -3.52
CA PRO A 14 16.53 -7.22 -4.38
C PRO A 14 16.06 -7.30 -5.84
N GLY A 15 17.00 -7.49 -6.78
CA GLY A 15 16.68 -7.70 -8.20
C GLY A 15 16.01 -9.05 -8.48
N GLU A 16 16.18 -10.03 -7.59
CA GLU A 16 15.53 -11.34 -7.62
C GLU A 16 15.21 -11.78 -6.18
N LEU A 17 14.11 -12.52 -6.01
CA LEU A 17 13.69 -13.10 -4.73
C LEU A 17 13.61 -14.64 -4.89
N PRO A 18 14.74 -15.36 -4.72
CA PRO A 18 14.75 -16.81 -4.89
C PRO A 18 13.82 -17.49 -3.90
N HIS A 19 13.20 -18.60 -4.33
CA HIS A 19 12.22 -19.39 -3.56
C HIS A 19 10.91 -18.67 -3.24
N ARG A 20 10.64 -17.53 -3.91
CA ARG A 20 9.38 -16.77 -3.83
C ARG A 20 8.67 -16.65 -5.17
N GLU A 21 9.07 -17.44 -6.17
CA GLU A 21 8.56 -17.39 -7.54
C GLU A 21 7.05 -17.63 -7.59
N ALA A 22 6.54 -18.57 -6.78
CA ALA A 22 5.11 -18.85 -6.69
C ALA A 22 4.31 -17.68 -6.11
N GLN A 23 4.81 -17.05 -5.03
CA GLN A 23 4.15 -15.89 -4.42
C GLN A 23 4.19 -14.66 -5.34
N ILE A 24 5.33 -14.43 -6.00
CA ILE A 24 5.50 -13.37 -7.00
C ILE A 24 4.51 -13.57 -8.15
N LYS A 25 4.48 -14.77 -8.73
CA LYS A 25 3.57 -15.10 -9.84
C LYS A 25 2.12 -14.88 -9.42
N ARG A 26 1.73 -15.35 -8.23
CA ARG A 26 0.36 -15.18 -7.73
C ARG A 26 -0.01 -13.71 -7.55
N LEU A 27 0.88 -12.90 -6.99
CA LEU A 27 0.64 -11.47 -6.81
C LEU A 27 0.53 -10.75 -8.15
N VAL A 28 1.41 -11.08 -9.12
CA VAL A 28 1.35 -10.54 -10.49
C VAL A 28 0.04 -10.92 -11.18
N GLU A 29 -0.44 -12.16 -11.06
CA GLU A 29 -1.72 -12.58 -11.63
C GLU A 29 -2.89 -11.72 -11.11
N ILE A 30 -2.94 -11.48 -9.80
CA ILE A 30 -4.00 -10.66 -9.17
C ILE A 30 -3.90 -9.19 -9.61
N LEU A 31 -2.67 -8.68 -9.78
CA LEU A 31 -2.41 -7.30 -10.20
C LEU A 31 -2.47 -7.08 -11.73
N SER A 32 -2.54 -8.16 -12.52
CA SER A 32 -2.58 -8.10 -13.99
C SER A 32 -3.66 -7.19 -14.62
N PRO A 33 -4.84 -6.95 -14.01
CA PRO A 33 -5.82 -6.01 -14.55
C PRO A 33 -5.28 -4.58 -14.74
N ILE A 34 -4.26 -4.19 -13.95
CA ILE A 34 -3.62 -2.87 -14.07
C ILE A 34 -3.07 -2.63 -15.47
N ILE A 35 -2.61 -3.68 -16.17
CA ILE A 35 -2.04 -3.56 -17.53
C ILE A 35 -3.07 -2.99 -18.51
N ARG A 36 -4.37 -3.26 -18.28
CA ARG A 36 -5.49 -2.74 -19.09
C ARG A 36 -6.10 -1.46 -18.50
N GLY A 37 -5.50 -0.88 -17.46
CA GLY A 37 -6.09 0.25 -16.72
C GLY A 37 -7.32 -0.14 -15.90
N GLU A 38 -7.51 -1.43 -15.61
CA GLU A 38 -8.57 -1.94 -14.77
C GLU A 38 -8.13 -2.02 -13.30
N LYS A 39 -9.08 -1.81 -12.39
CA LYS A 39 -8.80 -1.88 -10.95
C LYS A 39 -8.52 -3.35 -10.59
N PRO A 40 -7.39 -3.68 -9.95
CA PRO A 40 -7.19 -5.00 -9.37
C PRO A 40 -8.04 -5.18 -8.10
N ASN A 41 -8.28 -6.43 -7.70
CA ASN A 41 -8.93 -6.71 -6.42
C ASN A 41 -8.07 -6.22 -5.24
N ASN A 42 -8.72 -5.93 -4.11
CA ASN A 42 -8.00 -5.74 -2.85
C ASN A 42 -7.33 -7.06 -2.46
N ILE A 43 -6.15 -7.00 -1.85
CA ILE A 43 -5.32 -8.17 -1.51
C ILE A 43 -5.04 -8.16 -0.02
N PHE A 44 -5.22 -9.29 0.65
CA PHE A 44 -4.76 -9.49 2.02
C PHE A 44 -3.72 -10.61 2.03
N ILE A 45 -2.53 -10.30 2.53
CA ILE A 45 -1.39 -11.21 2.60
C ILE A 45 -1.09 -11.48 4.07
N TYR A 46 -1.24 -12.74 4.48
CA TYR A 46 -1.02 -13.19 5.85
C TYR A 46 0.13 -14.21 5.92
N GLY A 47 0.70 -14.36 7.10
CA GLY A 47 1.77 -15.33 7.39
C GLY A 47 2.71 -14.82 8.47
N LEU A 48 3.56 -15.69 9.03
CA LEU A 48 4.45 -15.31 10.13
C LEU A 48 5.44 -14.19 9.75
N THR A 49 5.96 -13.47 10.74
CA THR A 49 7.01 -12.46 10.55
C THR A 49 8.25 -13.09 9.91
N GLY A 50 8.95 -12.34 9.04
CA GLY A 50 10.16 -12.83 8.36
C GLY A 50 9.90 -13.77 7.17
N THR A 51 8.64 -14.03 6.81
CA THR A 51 8.30 -14.86 5.64
C THR A 51 8.46 -14.14 4.29
N GLY A 52 8.82 -12.85 4.29
CA GLY A 52 9.11 -12.09 3.07
C GLY A 52 7.89 -11.47 2.37
N LYS A 53 6.73 -11.36 3.04
CA LYS A 53 5.51 -10.72 2.51
C LYS A 53 5.77 -9.30 2.00
N THR A 54 6.40 -8.47 2.85
CA THR A 54 6.80 -7.09 2.52
C THR A 54 7.75 -7.06 1.32
N ALA A 55 8.78 -7.90 1.33
CA ALA A 55 9.78 -7.96 0.26
C ALA A 55 9.15 -8.34 -1.08
N VAL A 56 8.31 -9.38 -1.13
CA VAL A 56 7.59 -9.80 -2.33
C VAL A 56 6.66 -8.70 -2.84
N THR A 57 5.92 -8.05 -1.94
CA THR A 57 4.96 -6.99 -2.31
C THR A 57 5.68 -5.78 -2.90
N LYS A 58 6.72 -5.28 -2.20
CA LYS A 58 7.54 -4.16 -2.69
C LYS A 58 8.24 -4.52 -4.01
N PHE A 59 8.76 -5.74 -4.13
CA PHE A 59 9.39 -6.22 -5.36
C PHE A 59 8.44 -6.17 -6.56
N VAL A 60 7.26 -6.78 -6.43
CA VAL A 60 6.29 -6.83 -7.52
C VAL A 60 5.79 -5.44 -7.90
N LEU A 61 5.42 -4.61 -6.92
CA LEU A 61 4.89 -3.27 -7.19
C LEU A 61 5.92 -2.36 -7.85
N LYS A 62 7.17 -2.38 -7.36
CA LYS A 62 8.26 -1.59 -7.96
C LYS A 62 8.50 -1.97 -9.42
N ASN A 63 8.63 -3.27 -9.71
CA ASN A 63 8.85 -3.76 -11.07
C ASN A 63 7.66 -3.46 -12.02
N LEU A 64 6.44 -3.46 -11.50
CA LEU A 64 5.26 -3.07 -12.27
C LEU A 64 5.23 -1.55 -12.51
N GLU A 65 5.53 -0.74 -11.50
CA GLU A 65 5.45 0.72 -11.57
C GLU A 65 6.49 1.29 -12.55
N GLU A 66 7.70 0.73 -12.57
CA GLU A 66 8.74 1.08 -13.56
C GLU A 66 8.23 0.94 -15.01
N LYS A 67 7.34 -0.02 -15.27
CA LYS A 67 6.78 -0.29 -16.61
C LYS A 67 5.46 0.43 -16.87
N LEU A 68 4.69 0.73 -15.82
CA LEU A 68 3.29 1.17 -15.91
C LEU A 68 3.00 2.44 -15.10
N SER A 69 4.01 3.28 -14.82
CA SER A 69 3.90 4.52 -14.02
C SER A 69 2.85 5.52 -14.52
N LYS A 70 2.46 5.45 -15.80
CA LYS A 70 1.36 6.26 -16.36
C LYS A 70 -0.03 5.71 -16.04
N VAL A 71 -0.13 4.43 -15.69
CA VAL A 71 -1.38 3.68 -15.51
C VAL A 71 -1.67 3.45 -14.03
N PHE A 72 -0.65 3.23 -13.22
CA PHE A 72 -0.79 3.13 -11.77
C PHE A 72 0.39 3.74 -11.04
N ILE A 73 0.15 4.04 -9.77
CA ILE A 73 1.16 4.35 -8.77
C ILE A 73 0.84 3.58 -7.50
N TYR A 74 1.83 3.35 -6.65
CA TYR A 74 1.58 2.80 -5.32
C TYR A 74 2.12 3.68 -4.20
N VAL A 75 1.47 3.58 -3.04
CA VAL A 75 1.90 4.20 -1.80
C VAL A 75 2.08 3.09 -0.77
N TYR A 76 3.18 3.13 -0.03
CA TYR A 76 3.48 2.16 1.00
C TYR A 76 3.48 2.83 2.38
N VAL A 77 2.72 2.28 3.32
CA VAL A 77 2.66 2.72 4.71
C VAL A 77 2.90 1.52 5.63
N ASN A 78 3.94 1.60 6.46
CA ASN A 78 4.15 0.62 7.53
C ASN A 78 3.42 1.09 8.79
N THR A 79 2.41 0.32 9.22
CA THR A 79 1.54 0.74 10.34
C THR A 79 2.13 0.51 11.73
N ARG A 80 3.29 -0.15 11.85
CA ARG A 80 4.07 -0.15 13.11
C ARG A 80 4.79 1.16 13.35
N GLN A 81 5.26 1.82 12.29
CA GLN A 81 5.90 3.14 12.38
C GLN A 81 4.85 4.26 12.47
N VAL A 82 3.73 4.06 11.77
CA VAL A 82 2.66 5.04 11.60
C VAL A 82 1.38 4.42 12.13
N ASP A 83 1.14 4.58 13.43
CA ASP A 83 0.16 3.76 14.13
C ASP A 83 -1.20 4.43 14.34
N THR A 84 -1.39 5.69 13.94
CA THR A 84 -2.71 6.35 14.05
C THR A 84 -3.41 6.49 12.69
N PRO A 85 -4.75 6.36 12.64
CA PRO A 85 -5.52 6.60 11.41
C PRO A 85 -5.26 7.97 10.77
N TYR A 86 -5.03 9.00 11.59
CA TYR A 86 -4.66 10.33 11.11
C TYR A 86 -3.33 10.28 10.35
N ARG A 87 -2.29 9.72 10.96
CA ARG A 87 -0.95 9.70 10.37
C ARG A 87 -0.90 8.81 9.12
N ILE A 88 -1.63 7.70 9.09
CA ILE A 88 -1.75 6.87 7.87
C ILE A 88 -2.31 7.69 6.72
N LEU A 89 -3.44 8.38 6.92
CA LEU A 89 -4.04 9.21 5.87
C LEU A 89 -3.14 10.39 5.48
N ALA A 90 -2.42 10.97 6.45
CA ALA A 90 -1.49 12.06 6.22
C ALA A 90 -0.32 11.61 5.32
N ASP A 91 0.33 10.49 5.66
CA ASP A 91 1.46 9.95 4.91
C ASP A 91 1.03 9.49 3.52
N ILE A 92 -0.19 8.96 3.36
CA ILE A 92 -0.74 8.65 2.03
C ILE A 92 -0.89 9.93 1.20
N LEU A 93 -1.51 10.97 1.78
CA LEU A 93 -1.71 12.24 1.09
C LEU A 93 -0.38 12.91 0.71
N GLU A 94 0.59 12.91 1.63
CA GLU A 94 1.93 13.44 1.39
C GLU A 94 2.67 12.68 0.29
N SER A 95 2.56 11.35 0.27
CA SER A 95 3.12 10.50 -0.80
C SER A 95 2.48 10.78 -2.16
N LEU A 96 1.22 11.17 -2.18
CA LEU A 96 0.51 11.62 -3.40
C LEU A 96 0.79 13.10 -3.75
N GLY A 97 1.68 13.77 -3.03
CA GLY A 97 2.09 15.16 -3.26
C GLY A 97 1.15 16.22 -2.68
N SER A 98 0.32 15.86 -1.70
CA SER A 98 -0.54 16.82 -0.98
C SER A 98 0.11 17.23 0.34
N LYS A 99 0.15 18.53 0.63
CA LYS A 99 0.63 19.01 1.94
C LYS A 99 -0.44 18.82 3.01
N VAL A 100 -0.07 18.19 4.13
CA VAL A 100 -0.94 18.01 5.30
C VAL A 100 -0.36 18.82 6.46
N PRO A 101 -1.12 19.77 7.04
CA PRO A 101 -0.66 20.47 8.23
C PRO A 101 -0.56 19.51 9.43
N PHE A 102 0.39 19.79 10.33
CA PHE A 102 0.65 18.95 11.49
C PHE A 102 -0.56 18.85 12.44
N THR A 103 -1.36 19.91 12.56
CA THR A 103 -2.58 19.95 13.39
C THR A 103 -3.70 20.78 12.74
N GLY A 104 -4.89 20.78 13.37
CA GLY A 104 -6.02 21.63 12.98
C GLY A 104 -6.98 21.00 11.97
N ILE A 105 -6.73 19.74 11.57
CA ILE A 105 -7.62 18.98 10.68
C ILE A 105 -8.10 17.74 11.41
N SER A 106 -9.40 17.44 11.29
CA SER A 106 -9.96 16.18 11.79
C SER A 106 -9.65 15.02 10.85
N THR A 107 -9.55 13.79 11.38
CA THR A 107 -9.37 12.57 10.55
C THR A 107 -10.45 12.44 9.47
N ALA A 108 -11.68 12.91 9.74
CA ALA A 108 -12.76 12.92 8.76
C ALA A 108 -12.52 13.89 7.59
N GLU A 109 -11.99 15.09 7.85
CA GLU A 109 -11.61 16.02 6.79
C GLU A 109 -10.38 15.52 6.03
N LEU A 110 -9.43 14.89 6.73
CA LEU A 110 -8.26 14.28 6.08
C LEU A 110 -8.65 13.15 5.12
N TYR A 111 -9.61 12.30 5.53
CA TYR A 111 -10.17 11.28 4.65
C TYR A 111 -10.88 11.90 3.43
N ARG A 112 -11.64 12.99 3.60
CA ARG A 112 -12.25 13.72 2.46
C ARG A 112 -11.20 14.29 1.52
N ARG A 113 -10.08 14.79 2.04
CA ARG A 113 -8.95 15.25 1.21
C ARG A 113 -8.32 14.09 0.45
N PHE A 114 -8.15 12.94 1.09
CA PHE A 114 -7.69 11.71 0.43
C PHE A 114 -8.60 11.32 -0.74
N LEU A 115 -9.91 11.24 -0.52
CA LEU A 115 -10.86 10.89 -1.58
C LEU A 115 -10.82 11.87 -2.76
N ARG A 116 -10.81 13.18 -2.48
CA ARG A 116 -10.68 14.22 -3.52
C ARG A 116 -9.38 14.06 -4.31
N LYS A 117 -8.26 13.96 -3.59
CA LYS A 117 -6.94 13.81 -4.20
C LYS A 117 -6.90 12.62 -5.15
N VAL A 118 -7.41 11.45 -4.73
CA VAL A 118 -7.43 10.27 -5.60
C VAL A 118 -8.45 10.41 -6.75
N SER A 119 -9.59 11.07 -6.51
CA SER A 119 -10.59 11.35 -7.56
C SER A 119 -10.03 12.23 -8.69
N ASP A 120 -9.07 13.10 -8.38
CA ASP A 120 -8.42 13.96 -9.37
C ASP A 120 -7.27 13.26 -10.13
N MET A 121 -6.88 12.06 -9.70
CA MET A 121 -5.81 11.29 -10.32
C MET A 121 -6.32 10.39 -11.44
N LYS A 122 -5.60 10.40 -12.57
CA LYS A 122 -5.84 9.46 -13.69
C LYS A 122 -5.31 8.05 -13.40
N PRO A 123 -4.10 7.88 -12.83
CA PRO A 123 -3.58 6.54 -12.53
C PRO A 123 -4.40 5.84 -11.45
N ILE A 124 -4.43 4.51 -11.50
CA ILE A 124 -4.91 3.67 -10.40
C ILE A 124 -3.98 3.88 -9.20
N VAL A 125 -4.54 4.07 -8.01
CA VAL A 125 -3.77 4.21 -6.78
C VAL A 125 -3.82 2.90 -6.00
N ILE A 126 -2.67 2.30 -5.73
CA ILE A 126 -2.55 1.13 -4.86
C ILE A 126 -2.00 1.57 -3.50
N VAL A 127 -2.75 1.34 -2.43
CA VAL A 127 -2.30 1.62 -1.07
C VAL A 127 -1.89 0.31 -0.41
N VAL A 128 -0.61 0.20 -0.06
CA VAL A 128 -0.07 -0.91 0.73
C VAL A 128 -0.05 -0.49 2.19
N LEU A 129 -0.77 -1.24 3.02
CA LEU A 129 -0.75 -1.11 4.47
C LEU A 129 -0.02 -2.33 5.02
N ASP A 130 1.19 -2.13 5.53
CA ASP A 130 2.00 -3.20 6.09
C ASP A 130 1.79 -3.32 7.61
N GLU A 131 1.87 -4.55 8.10
CA GLU A 131 1.70 -4.95 9.50
C GLU A 131 0.39 -4.42 10.12
N ILE A 132 -0.72 -4.51 9.38
CA ILE A 132 -2.03 -3.94 9.75
C ILE A 132 -2.54 -4.43 11.11
N ASP A 133 -2.07 -5.58 11.59
CA ASP A 133 -2.35 -6.11 12.91
C ASP A 133 -1.93 -5.15 14.04
N ALA A 134 -0.87 -4.36 13.85
CA ALA A 134 -0.45 -3.34 14.80
C ALA A 134 -1.47 -2.20 14.92
N LEU A 135 -2.01 -1.74 13.79
CA LEU A 135 -3.05 -0.71 13.73
C LEU A 135 -4.35 -1.22 14.34
N VAL A 136 -4.80 -2.40 13.92
CA VAL A 136 -6.09 -2.97 14.36
C VAL A 136 -6.10 -3.20 15.87
N ARG A 137 -5.00 -3.71 16.45
CA ARG A 137 -4.88 -3.90 17.90
C ARG A 137 -5.03 -2.60 18.71
N LYS A 138 -4.58 -1.46 18.18
CA LYS A 138 -4.58 -0.18 18.90
C LYS A 138 -5.81 0.69 18.63
N HIS A 139 -6.32 0.67 17.40
CA HIS A 139 -7.32 1.62 16.91
C HIS A 139 -8.54 0.98 16.25
N GLY A 140 -8.62 -0.36 16.22
CA GLY A 140 -9.67 -1.08 15.49
C GLY A 140 -9.47 -1.06 13.97
N ASP A 141 -10.45 -1.57 13.25
CA ASP A 141 -10.41 -1.79 11.80
C ASP A 141 -11.18 -0.73 10.99
N ASP A 142 -11.75 0.29 11.64
CA ASP A 142 -12.57 1.35 11.02
C ASP A 142 -11.90 1.99 9.79
N ILE A 143 -10.60 2.29 9.88
CA ILE A 143 -9.86 2.91 8.78
C ILE A 143 -9.66 1.93 7.60
N LEU A 144 -9.44 0.65 7.88
CA LEU A 144 -9.34 -0.39 6.85
C LEU A 144 -10.70 -0.55 6.16
N TYR A 145 -11.78 -0.56 6.94
CA TYR A 145 -13.14 -0.62 6.42
C TYR A 145 -13.46 0.56 5.49
N ARG A 146 -13.10 1.78 5.90
CA ARG A 146 -13.28 2.98 5.05
C ARG A 146 -12.44 2.91 3.78
N LEU A 147 -11.16 2.58 3.87
CA LEU A 147 -10.27 2.49 2.71
C LEU A 147 -10.70 1.43 1.71
N THR A 148 -11.15 0.26 2.18
CA THR A 148 -11.65 -0.80 1.30
C THR A 148 -12.95 -0.42 0.57
N ARG A 149 -13.76 0.46 1.17
CA ARG A 149 -15.00 1.02 0.60
C ARG A 149 -14.84 2.34 -0.14
N ALA A 150 -13.65 2.96 -0.13
CA ALA A 150 -13.41 4.25 -0.77
C ALA A 150 -13.80 4.29 -2.26
N ASN A 151 -13.81 3.14 -2.95
CA ASN A 151 -14.23 3.06 -4.35
C ASN A 151 -15.72 3.38 -4.59
N TYR A 152 -16.57 3.31 -3.57
CA TYR A 152 -17.97 3.76 -3.67
C TYR A 152 -18.10 5.28 -3.60
N GLU A 153 -17.07 5.96 -3.08
CA GLU A 153 -17.08 7.40 -2.85
C GLU A 153 -16.27 8.17 -3.90
N ILE A 154 -15.31 7.52 -4.56
CA ILE A 154 -14.54 8.08 -5.68
C ILE A 154 -15.22 7.71 -7.00
N GLY A 155 -15.40 8.68 -7.90
CA GLY A 155 -16.18 8.49 -9.13
C GLY A 155 -15.52 7.53 -10.15
N LYS A 156 -14.74 8.08 -11.09
CA LYS A 156 -14.09 7.28 -12.14
C LYS A 156 -12.71 6.74 -11.75
N SER A 157 -12.12 7.30 -10.69
CA SER A 157 -10.81 6.87 -10.18
C SER A 157 -10.89 5.52 -9.49
N LYS A 158 -9.74 4.87 -9.35
CA LYS A 158 -9.65 3.48 -8.90
C LYS A 158 -8.63 3.36 -7.79
N ILE A 159 -9.05 2.83 -6.65
CA ILE A 159 -8.17 2.52 -5.52
C ILE A 159 -8.16 1.00 -5.29
N SER A 160 -6.98 0.42 -5.08
CA SER A 160 -6.87 -0.93 -4.54
C SER A 160 -6.04 -0.92 -3.26
N ILE A 161 -6.40 -1.79 -2.31
CA ILE A 161 -5.72 -1.91 -1.02
C ILE A 161 -4.96 -3.25 -0.99
N ILE A 162 -3.72 -3.22 -0.54
CA ILE A 162 -2.94 -4.41 -0.18
C ILE A 162 -2.66 -4.35 1.31
N GLY A 163 -3.31 -5.20 2.09
CA GLY A 163 -3.07 -5.35 3.52
C GLY A 163 -2.10 -6.50 3.79
N ILE A 164 -1.07 -6.26 4.60
CA ILE A 164 -0.14 -7.30 5.05
C ILE A 164 -0.27 -7.45 6.55
N THR A 165 -0.46 -8.68 7.04
CA THR A 165 -0.58 -8.99 8.48
C THR A 165 0.36 -10.12 8.89
N ASN A 166 0.90 -10.02 10.09
CA ASN A 166 1.64 -11.13 10.71
C ASN A 166 0.76 -12.04 11.59
N ASP A 167 -0.49 -11.62 11.85
CA ASP A 167 -1.49 -12.40 12.57
C ASP A 167 -2.19 -13.38 11.63
N VAL A 168 -2.31 -14.65 12.05
CA VAL A 168 -2.90 -15.77 11.28
C VAL A 168 -4.19 -16.22 11.94
#